data_AF-A0A2S0N8K2-F1
#
_entry.id   AF-A0A2S0N8K2-F1
#
_cell.length_a   1.000
_cell.length_b   1.000
_cell.length_c   1.000
_cell.angle_alpha   90.00
_cell.angle_beta   90.00
_cell.angle_gamma   90.00
#
_symmetry.space_group_name_H-M   'P 1'
#
loop_
_entity.id
_entity.type
_entity.pdbx_description
1 polymer ?
#
loop_
_entity_poly.entity_id
_entity_poly.type
_entity_poly.pdbx_seq_one_letter_code
_entity_poly.pdbx_strand_id
1 'polypeptide(L)' 'MTHPLIAAAPTGVAALVEVRSLGGVNFVRPDRVIAIQTSPTGTSLIVMEGGTTVHSSETTKVIAERIAAADRDR' A
#
# COMPACT_ATOMS: atom_id res chain seq x y z
N MET A 1 28.76 21.65 28.03
CA MET A 1 28.12 22.13 26.79
C MET A 1 28.47 21.16 25.68
N THR A 2 27.49 20.41 25.18
CA THR A 2 27.25 19.99 23.78
C THR A 2 26.04 19.07 23.84
N HIS A 3 24.95 19.47 23.20
CA HIS A 3 23.66 18.79 23.20
C HIS A 3 23.73 17.52 22.33
N PRO A 4 23.30 16.33 22.80
CA PRO A 4 22.98 15.25 21.88
C PRO A 4 21.62 15.55 21.25
N LEU A 5 21.63 16.05 20.01
CA LEU A 5 20.46 16.04 19.15
C LEU A 5 20.23 14.58 18.70
N ILE A 6 19.57 13.78 19.54
CA ILE A 6 18.94 12.55 19.06
C ILE A 6 17.80 13.04 18.17
N ALA A 7 18.05 13.10 16.86
CA ALA A 7 17.00 13.30 15.89
C ALA A 7 16.00 12.15 16.10
N ALA A 8 14.79 12.48 16.55
CA ALA A 8 13.67 11.56 16.48
C ALA A 8 13.60 11.03 15.05
N ALA A 9 13.53 9.70 14.89
CA ALA A 9 13.21 9.12 13.60
C ALA A 9 11.95 9.83 13.06
N PRO A 10 11.90 10.21 11.78
CA PRO A 10 10.74 10.89 11.24
C PRO A 10 9.52 9.98 11.45
N THR A 11 8.62 10.39 12.34
CA THR A 11 7.27 9.83 12.47
C THR A 11 6.54 10.14 11.17
N GLY A 12 6.62 9.20 10.22
CA GLY A 12 6.06 9.38 8.89
C GLY A 12 6.73 8.52 7.83
N VAL A 13 7.01 7.24 8.12
CA VAL A 13 7.11 6.27 7.03
C VAL A 13 5.67 5.96 6.65
N ALA A 14 5.20 6.49 5.51
CA ALA A 14 3.90 6.09 4.98
C ALA A 14 3.84 4.56 4.98
N ALA A 15 2.90 3.98 5.75
CA ALA A 15 2.82 2.55 5.93
C ALA A 15 2.61 1.90 4.56
N LEU A 16 3.64 1.20 4.06
CA LEU A 16 3.56 0.49 2.80
C LEU A 16 2.63 -0.72 3.00
N VAL A 17 1.68 -0.88 2.10
CA VAL A 17 0.79 -2.04 2.11
C VAL A 17 1.43 -3.14 1.27
N GLU A 18 1.66 -4.28 1.91
CA GLU A 18 2.10 -5.50 1.24
C GLU A 18 0.95 -6.11 0.42
N VAL A 19 1.22 -6.40 -0.85
CA VAL A 19 0.27 -6.98 -1.80
C VAL A 19 0.88 -8.24 -2.39
N ARG A 20 0.25 -9.40 -2.13
CA ARG A 20 0.71 -10.66 -2.70
C ARG A 20 0.24 -10.79 -4.14
N SER A 21 1.15 -11.18 -5.01
CA SER A 21 0.93 -11.43 -6.43
C SER A 21 1.45 -12.82 -6.80
N LEU A 22 1.12 -13.30 -8.00
CA LEU A 22 1.57 -14.61 -8.47
C LEU A 22 3.11 -14.71 -8.59
N GLY A 23 3.78 -13.58 -8.84
CA GLY A 23 5.24 -13.53 -9.00
C GLY A 23 6.01 -13.14 -7.73
N GLY A 24 5.34 -12.97 -6.59
CA GLY A 24 5.96 -12.51 -5.34
C GLY A 24 5.17 -11.40 -4.67
N VAL A 25 5.87 -10.50 -3.98
CA VAL A 25 5.28 -9.47 -3.14
C VAL A 25 5.54 -8.08 -3.72
N ASN A 26 4.50 -7.27 -3.80
CA ASN A 26 4.58 -5.85 -4.13
C ASN A 26 4.29 -4.99 -2.91
N PHE A 27 4.84 -3.77 -2.88
CA PHE A 27 4.53 -2.79 -1.85
C PHE A 27 3.89 -1.58 -2.51
N VAL A 28 2.69 -1.23 -2.05
CA VAL A 28 1.94 -0.07 -2.55
C VAL A 28 1.84 0.99 -1.46
N ARG A 29 1.89 2.25 -1.86
CA ARG A 29 1.62 3.35 -0.94
C ARG A 29 0.11 3.61 -0.95
N PRO A 30 -0.58 3.59 0.21
CA PRO A 30 -2.04 3.73 0.27
C PRO A 30 -2.52 5.07 -0.29
N ASP A 31 -1.76 6.15 -0.09
CA ASP A 31 -2.06 7.50 -0.59
C ASP A 31 -2.06 7.64 -2.12
N ARG A 32 -1.46 6.67 -2.82
CA ARG A 32 -1.38 6.66 -4.29
C ARG A 32 -2.39 5.72 -4.92
N VAL A 33 -3.22 5.04 -4.14
CA VAL A 33 -4.26 4.14 -4.66
C VAL A 33 -5.51 4.95 -5.02
N ILE A 34 -5.94 4.83 -6.27
CA ILE A 34 -7.14 5.48 -6.78
C ILE A 34 -8.34 4.54 -6.69
N ALA A 35 -8.14 3.25 -7.01
CA ALA A 35 -9.20 2.27 -7.02
C ALA A 35 -8.67 0.85 -6.79
N ILE A 36 -9.54 -0.04 -6.32
CA ILE A 36 -9.29 -1.48 -6.22
C ILE A 36 -10.49 -2.17 -6.88
N GLN A 37 -10.23 -3.03 -7.85
CA GLN A 37 -11.28 -3.69 -8.63
C GLN A 37 -10.96 -5.17 -8.84
N THR A 38 -12.00 -5.95 -9.11
CA THR A 38 -11.84 -7.31 -9.60
C THR A 38 -11.45 -7.24 -11.08
N SER A 39 -10.38 -7.93 -11.45
CA SER A 39 -9.96 -8.07 -12.83
C SER A 39 -10.85 -9.07 -13.57
N PRO A 40 -10.87 -9.05 -14.92
CA PRO A 40 -11.61 -10.04 -15.71
C PRO A 40 -11.17 -11.49 -15.46
N THR A 41 -9.95 -11.71 -14.94
CA THR A 41 -9.42 -13.03 -14.61
C THR A 41 -9.71 -13.47 -13.17
N GLY A 42 -10.52 -12.70 -12.44
CA GLY A 42 -10.91 -13.00 -11.05
C GLY A 42 -9.86 -12.65 -9.99
N THR A 43 -8.73 -12.09 -10.40
CA THR A 43 -7.69 -11.54 -9.51
C THR A 43 -8.01 -10.10 -9.12
N SER A 44 -7.40 -9.57 -8.06
CA SER A 44 -7.58 -8.14 -7.73
C SER A 44 -6.60 -7.28 -8.51
N LEU A 45 -7.07 -6.10 -8.94
CA LEU A 45 -6.26 -5.08 -9.56
C LEU A 45 -6.32 -3.81 -8.71
N ILE A 46 -5.15 -3.31 -8.30
CA ILE A 46 -5.00 -2.04 -7.61
C ILE A 46 -4.56 -1.02 -8.65
N VAL A 47 -5.36 0.02 -8.84
CA VAL A 47 -5.06 1.11 -9.77
C VAL A 47 -4.47 2.26 -8.96
N MET A 48 -3.27 2.67 -9.35
CA MET A 48 -2.53 3.75 -8.72
C MET A 48 -2.46 4.99 -9.61
N GLU A 49 -2.12 6.12 -8.99
CA GLU A 49 -1.74 7.34 -9.70
C GLU A 49 -0.67 7.08 -10.78
N GLY A 50 -0.73 7.87 -11.85
CA GLY A 50 0.17 7.72 -13.00
C GLY A 50 -0.15 6.53 -13.91
N GLY A 51 -1.30 5.87 -13.73
CA GLY A 51 -1.73 4.74 -14.57
C GLY A 51 -1.04 3.41 -14.22
N THR A 52 -0.31 3.36 -13.10
CA THR A 52 0.33 2.12 -12.63
C THR A 52 -0.73 1.16 -12.09
N THR A 53 -0.63 -0.12 -12.44
CA THR A 53 -1.53 -1.15 -11.93
C THR A 53 -0.75 -2.28 -11.25
N VAL A 54 -1.22 -2.72 -10.08
CA VAL A 54 -0.63 -3.84 -9.34
C VAL A 54 -1.64 -4.97 -9.25
N HIS A 55 -1.27 -6.13 -9.77
CA HIS A 55 -2.09 -7.34 -9.68
C HIS A 55 -1.86 -8.03 -8.33
N SER A 56 -2.95 -8.54 -7.76
CA SER A 56 -2.91 -9.35 -6.56
C SER A 56 -3.66 -10.65 -6.72
N SER A 57 -3.11 -11.71 -6.13
CA SER A 57 -3.76 -13.01 -5.99
C SER A 57 -4.78 -13.04 -4.84
N GLU A 58 -4.88 -11.97 -4.06
CA GLU A 58 -5.78 -11.85 -2.93
C GLU A 58 -7.12 -11.25 -3.37
N THR A 59 -8.16 -11.42 -2.55
CA THR A 59 -9.49 -10.86 -2.83
C THR A 59 -9.50 -9.35 -2.62
N THR A 60 -10.34 -8.65 -3.38
CA THR A 60 -10.42 -7.18 -3.37
C THR A 60 -10.74 -6.64 -1.99
N LYS A 61 -11.60 -7.34 -1.23
CA LYS A 61 -11.99 -6.99 0.14
C LYS A 61 -10.78 -6.95 1.08
N VAL A 62 -9.93 -7.97 1.07
CA VAL A 62 -8.78 -8.06 1.98
C VAL A 62 -7.77 -6.95 1.69
N ILE A 63 -7.58 -6.61 0.41
CA ILE A 63 -6.68 -5.52 0.02
C ILE A 63 -7.27 -4.16 0.41
N ALA A 64 -8.57 -3.95 0.18
CA ALA A 64 -9.26 -2.72 0.56
C ALA A 64 -9.21 -2.47 2.07
N GLU A 65 -9.40 -3.50 2.89
CA GLU A 65 -9.29 -3.41 4.35
C GLU A 65 -7.89 -3.02 4.79
N ARG A 66 -6.84 -3.59 4.18
CA ARG A 66 -5.44 -3.24 4.47
C ARG A 66 -5.10 -1.81 4.07
N ILE A 67 -5.53 -1.36 2.90
CA ILE A 67 -5.30 0.02 2.44
C ILE A 67 -6.04 1.02 3.34
N ALA A 68 -7.31 0.74 3.68
CA ALA A 68 -8.09 1.60 4.57
C ALA A 68 -7.57 1.61 6.02
N ALA A 69 -6.89 0.56 6.47
CA ALA A 69 -6.20 0.55 7.75
C ALA A 69 -4.92 1.39 7.70
N ALA A 70 -4.10 1.23 6.64
CA ALA A 70 -2.87 1.97 6.47
C ALA A 70 -3.08 3.49 6.28
N ASP A 71 -4.21 3.90 5.69
CA ASP A 71 -4.57 5.31 5.54
C ASP A 71 -5.02 5.96 6.87
N ARG A 72 -5.50 5.16 7.83
CA ARG A 72 -5.92 5.65 9.17
C ARG A 72 -4.75 5.93 10.10
N ASP A 73 -3.60 5.30 9.88
CA ASP A 73 -2.39 5.45 10.70
C ASP A 73 -1.50 6.61 10.21
N ARG A 74 -2.05 7.51 9.39
CA ARG A 74 -1.40 8.70 8.80
C ARG A 74 -1.36 9.91 9.75
#